data_AF-A0A7X7Q1I1-F1
#
_entry.id   AF-A0A7X7Q1I1-F1
#
_cell.length_a   1.000
_cell.length_b   1.000
_cell.length_c   1.000
_cell.angle_alpha   90.00
_cell.angle_beta   90.00
_cell.angle_gamma   90.00
#
_symmetry.space_group_name_H-M   'P 1'
#
loop_
_entity.id
_entity.type
_entity.pdbx_description
1 polymer ?
#
loop_
_entity_poly.entity_id
_entity_poly.type
_entity_poly.pdbx_seq_one_letter_code
_entity_poly.pdbx_strand_id
1 'polypeptide(L)'
;MKKNRTSLYNRETTKRRKNVHYIDKEAKDIILGFRKNITRIKEQYKIIDYLMNKQEYEAANDILRFQIVYVMSALDFFLHEIYVYCFIKIFNNELPKTDRYYEYRVPLRLIEQALYDQENFEMYLTNALIELNSNLTFMAPNRIKELLNIITPEDEFTIAEEMLKKKGIIKPGVRLIRLLDEIYDRRNKIAHQTDINHGCDEKNIITKQEVEYYVDVIHNFVEEVFKIIIQQTRKDFK
;
A
#
# COMPACT_ATOMS: atom_id res chain seq x y z
N MET A 1 -50.30 -0.21 -33.07
CA MET A 1 -49.87 0.28 -31.73
C MET A 1 -48.84 -0.70 -31.19
N LYS A 2 -47.55 -0.32 -31.07
CA LYS A 2 -46.86 0.08 -29.83
C LYS A 2 -47.11 -0.95 -28.69
N LYS A 3 -46.14 -1.61 -28.05
CA LYS A 3 -44.67 -1.43 -27.93
C LYS A 3 -44.07 -2.77 -27.47
N ASN A 4 -42.78 -2.91 -27.79
CA ASN A 4 -41.87 -4.03 -27.56
C ASN A 4 -41.28 -4.02 -26.13
N ARG A 5 -40.68 -5.17 -25.73
CA ARG A 5 -39.63 -5.38 -24.68
C ARG A 5 -40.14 -5.50 -23.23
N THR A 6 -39.71 -6.50 -22.46
CA THR A 6 -38.32 -6.65 -22.00
C THR A 6 -37.85 -8.11 -21.85
N SER A 7 -36.85 -8.49 -22.65
CA SER A 7 -35.85 -9.50 -22.28
C SER A 7 -35.05 -8.97 -21.10
N LEU A 8 -35.12 -9.66 -19.96
CA LEU A 8 -34.31 -9.43 -18.76
C LEU A 8 -33.17 -10.46 -18.69
N TYR A 9 -32.46 -10.67 -19.80
CA TYR A 9 -31.17 -11.36 -19.81
C TYR A 9 -30.24 -10.64 -20.78
N ASN A 10 -29.34 -9.84 -20.19
CA ASN A 10 -27.97 -9.54 -20.62
C ASN A 10 -27.51 -8.29 -19.87
N ARG A 11 -27.28 -8.43 -18.56
CA ARG A 11 -26.17 -7.65 -17.98
C ARG A 11 -24.92 -8.37 -18.45
N GLU A 12 -24.49 -8.07 -19.67
CA GLU A 12 -23.09 -8.21 -19.99
C GLU A 12 -22.35 -7.39 -18.93
N THR A 13 -21.80 -8.06 -17.94
CA THR A 13 -20.73 -7.51 -17.12
C THR A 13 -19.55 -7.32 -18.07
N THR A 14 -19.61 -6.25 -18.87
CA THR A 14 -18.43 -5.62 -19.41
C THR A 14 -17.66 -5.14 -18.19
N LYS A 15 -16.86 -6.04 -17.58
CA LYS A 15 -15.73 -5.65 -16.76
C LYS A 15 -15.03 -4.62 -17.63
N ARG A 16 -15.13 -3.33 -17.27
CA ARG A 16 -14.32 -2.29 -17.89
C ARG A 16 -12.90 -2.82 -17.79
N ARG A 17 -12.30 -3.22 -18.92
CA ARG A 17 -10.87 -3.49 -18.98
C ARG A 17 -10.25 -2.16 -18.57
N LYS A 18 -9.78 -2.06 -17.33
CA LYS A 18 -8.93 -0.96 -16.93
C LYS A 18 -7.71 -1.12 -17.83
N ASN A 19 -7.57 -0.27 -18.84
CA ASN A 19 -6.33 -0.13 -19.58
C ASN A 19 -5.32 0.45 -18.59
N VAL A 20 -4.77 -0.40 -17.73
CA VAL A 20 -3.65 -0.06 -16.88
C VAL A 20 -2.44 -0.12 -17.79
N HIS A 21 -2.13 1.02 -18.41
CA HIS A 21 -0.86 1.19 -19.12
C HIS A 21 0.21 1.37 -18.04
N TYR A 22 0.98 0.31 -17.79
CA TYR A 22 2.11 0.40 -16.89
C TYR A 22 3.24 1.15 -17.61
N ILE A 23 3.68 2.24 -17.00
CA ILE A 23 4.97 2.85 -17.30
C ILE A 23 5.96 2.02 -16.50
N ASP A 24 7.00 1.51 -17.14
CA ASP A 24 8.12 0.88 -16.44
C ASP A 24 8.67 1.90 -15.42
N LYS A 25 8.33 1.69 -14.14
CA LYS A 25 8.70 2.60 -13.06
C LYS A 25 9.91 2.04 -12.36
N GLU A 26 10.98 2.83 -12.36
CA GLU A 26 12.11 2.54 -11.51
C GLU A 26 11.71 2.65 -10.03
N ALA A 27 12.42 1.91 -9.17
CA ALA A 27 12.22 1.98 -7.72
C ALA A 27 12.27 3.43 -7.18
N LYS A 28 13.10 4.28 -7.81
CA LYS A 28 13.23 5.71 -7.48
C LYS A 28 11.92 6.49 -7.68
N ASP A 29 11.18 6.20 -8.74
CA ASP A 29 9.92 6.88 -9.04
C ASP A 29 8.82 6.44 -8.08
N ILE A 30 8.81 5.15 -7.71
CA ILE A 30 7.87 4.59 -6.74
C ILE A 30 8.02 5.30 -5.38
N ILE A 31 9.24 5.38 -4.84
CA ILE A 31 9.48 6.06 -3.56
C ILE A 31 9.24 7.57 -3.64
N LEU A 32 9.54 8.20 -4.78
CA LEU A 32 9.28 9.63 -4.98
C LEU A 32 7.77 9.92 -4.99
N GLY A 33 6.98 9.05 -5.61
CA GLY A 33 5.52 9.10 -5.58
C GLY A 33 4.97 9.03 -4.15
N PHE A 34 5.47 8.08 -3.35
CA PHE A 34 5.11 7.98 -1.93
C PHE A 34 5.48 9.24 -1.15
N ARG A 35 6.74 9.70 -1.24
CA ARG A 35 7.23 10.91 -0.56
C ARG A 35 6.41 12.16 -0.92
N LYS A 36 6.00 12.29 -2.18
CA LYS A 36 5.12 13.39 -2.63
C LYS A 36 3.75 13.36 -1.93
N ASN A 37 3.17 12.18 -1.72
CA ASN A 37 1.93 12.06 -0.94
C ASN A 37 2.15 12.44 0.53
N ILE A 38 3.26 12.04 1.14
CA ILE A 38 3.62 12.45 2.51
C ILE A 38 3.77 13.98 2.61
N THR A 39 4.49 14.61 1.67
CA THR A 39 4.63 16.08 1.65
C THR A 39 3.27 16.76 1.57
N ARG A 40 2.36 16.29 0.70
CA ARG A 40 1.00 16.83 0.59
C ARG A 40 0.20 16.70 1.88
N ILE A 41 0.33 15.57 2.58
CA ILE A 41 -0.31 15.37 3.88
C ILE A 41 0.22 16.40 4.89
N LYS A 42 1.56 16.55 4.98
CA LYS A 42 2.20 17.48 5.93
C LYS A 42 1.89 18.95 5.62
N GLU A 43 1.74 19.31 4.35
CA GLU A 43 1.33 20.66 3.94
C GLU A 43 -0.06 21.06 4.47
N GLN A 44 -0.97 20.09 4.64
CA GLN A 44 -2.31 20.32 5.19
C GLN A 44 -2.31 20.64 6.69
N TYR A 45 -1.21 20.40 7.42
CA TYR A 45 -1.13 20.77 8.84
C TYR A 45 -1.33 22.27 9.07
N LYS A 46 -0.89 23.11 8.12
CA LYS A 46 -1.11 24.57 8.18
C LYS A 46 -2.59 24.94 8.14
N ILE A 47 -3.39 24.19 7.39
CA ILE A 47 -4.85 24.38 7.29
C ILE A 47 -5.51 23.93 8.60
N ILE A 48 -5.06 22.80 9.16
CA ILE A 48 -5.53 22.31 10.46
C ILE A 48 -5.23 23.35 11.55
N ASP A 49 -4.01 23.87 11.61
CA ASP A 49 -3.62 24.90 12.59
C ASP A 49 -4.45 26.17 12.45
N TYR A 50 -4.70 26.61 11.21
CA TYR A 50 -5.55 27.75 10.94
C TYR A 50 -6.98 27.53 11.47
N LEU A 51 -7.58 26.38 11.20
CA LEU A 51 -8.95 26.05 11.66
C LEU A 51 -9.02 25.92 13.18
N MET A 52 -8.03 25.26 13.81
CA MET A 52 -7.93 25.16 15.26
C MET A 52 -7.84 26.54 15.93
N ASN A 53 -7.07 27.47 15.37
CA ASN A 53 -6.96 28.85 15.86
C ASN A 53 -8.26 29.65 15.69
N LYS A 54 -9.08 29.30 14.71
CA LYS A 54 -10.43 29.87 14.49
C LYS A 54 -11.51 29.18 15.33
N GLN A 55 -11.15 28.21 16.16
CA GLN A 55 -12.07 27.38 16.96
C GLN A 55 -13.02 26.53 16.09
N GLU A 56 -12.65 26.28 14.83
CA GLU A 56 -13.37 25.42 13.88
C GLU A 56 -12.93 23.95 14.07
N TYR A 57 -13.12 23.44 15.29
CA TYR A 57 -12.56 22.16 15.73
C TYR A 57 -13.08 20.97 14.94
N GLU A 58 -14.37 20.94 14.59
CA GLU A 58 -14.96 19.83 13.84
C GLU A 58 -14.35 19.71 12.43
N ALA A 59 -14.25 20.84 11.73
CA ALA A 59 -13.63 20.88 10.40
C ALA A 59 -12.15 20.45 10.46
N ALA A 60 -11.40 20.92 11.46
CA ALA A 60 -10.02 20.52 11.66
C ALA A 60 -9.89 19.01 11.94
N ASN A 61 -10.76 18.47 12.80
CA ASN A 61 -10.78 17.05 13.16
C ASN A 61 -11.18 16.16 11.98
N ASP A 62 -12.07 16.61 11.10
CA ASP A 62 -12.42 15.86 9.90
C ASP A 62 -11.27 15.80 8.90
N ILE A 63 -10.51 16.89 8.73
CA ILE A 63 -9.27 16.87 7.92
C ILE A 63 -8.26 15.89 8.54
N LEU A 64 -8.06 15.91 9.85
CA LEU A 64 -7.18 14.96 10.57
C LEU A 64 -7.59 13.50 10.31
N ARG A 65 -8.89 13.18 10.31
CA ARG A 65 -9.40 11.84 9.97
C ARG A 65 -9.06 11.45 8.53
N PHE A 66 -9.24 12.37 7.59
CA PHE A 66 -8.89 12.12 6.19
C PHE A 66 -7.39 11.93 5.97
N GLN A 67 -6.53 12.55 6.79
CA GLN A 67 -5.08 12.32 6.71
C GLN A 67 -4.69 10.88 7.05
N ILE A 68 -5.37 10.23 8.00
CA ILE A 68 -5.17 8.80 8.31
C ILE A 68 -5.54 7.92 7.10
N VAL A 69 -6.68 8.20 6.46
CA VAL A 69 -7.10 7.49 5.25
C VAL A 69 -6.09 7.70 4.11
N TYR A 70 -5.60 8.92 3.96
CA TYR A 70 -4.68 9.27 2.89
C TYR A 70 -3.31 8.60 3.08
N VAL A 71 -2.73 8.62 4.29
CA VAL A 71 -1.41 7.99 4.51
C VAL A 71 -1.46 6.47 4.32
N MET A 72 -2.54 5.82 4.76
CA MET A 72 -2.74 4.38 4.52
C MET A 72 -2.97 4.07 3.04
N SER A 73 -3.65 4.94 2.30
CA SER A 73 -3.79 4.80 0.84
C SER A 73 -2.45 4.97 0.12
N ALA A 74 -1.59 5.88 0.60
CA ALA A 74 -0.24 6.07 0.06
C ALA A 74 0.65 4.84 0.32
N LEU A 75 0.55 4.24 1.51
CA LEU A 75 1.21 2.97 1.85
C LEU A 75 0.76 1.84 0.92
N ASP A 76 -0.55 1.66 0.78
CA ASP A 76 -1.15 0.62 -0.07
C ASP A 76 -0.63 0.71 -1.50
N PHE A 77 -0.70 1.92 -2.08
CA PHE A 77 -0.23 2.19 -3.43
C PHE A 77 1.28 1.93 -3.58
N PHE A 78 2.09 2.37 -2.62
CA PHE A 78 3.53 2.07 -2.61
C PHE A 78 3.78 0.56 -2.62
N LEU A 79 3.09 -0.19 -1.77
CA LEU A 79 3.24 -1.65 -1.66
C LEU A 79 2.84 -2.36 -2.96
N HIS A 80 1.76 -1.92 -3.62
CA HIS A 80 1.39 -2.45 -4.93
C HIS A 80 2.48 -2.26 -5.98
N GLU A 81 3.07 -1.06 -6.06
CA GLU A 81 4.08 -0.78 -7.09
C GLU A 81 5.42 -1.46 -6.77
N ILE A 82 5.89 -1.38 -5.53
CA ILE A 82 7.19 -1.98 -5.15
C ILE A 82 7.14 -3.51 -5.24
N TYR A 83 5.99 -4.13 -4.96
CA TYR A 83 5.82 -5.55 -5.11
C TYR A 83 6.03 -6.01 -6.55
N VAL A 84 5.36 -5.35 -7.51
CA VAL A 84 5.50 -5.70 -8.93
C VAL A 84 6.94 -5.47 -9.39
N TYR A 85 7.53 -4.32 -9.03
CA TYR A 85 8.93 -4.03 -9.33
C TYR A 85 9.87 -5.14 -8.84
N CYS A 86 9.81 -5.49 -7.54
CA CYS A 86 10.69 -6.50 -6.98
C CYS A 86 10.43 -7.90 -7.57
N PHE A 87 9.17 -8.25 -7.80
CA PHE A 87 8.83 -9.56 -8.38
C PHE A 87 9.43 -9.74 -9.77
N ILE A 88 9.39 -8.70 -10.62
CA ILE A 88 10.03 -8.73 -11.94
C ILE A 88 11.55 -8.81 -11.81
N LYS A 89 12.16 -8.07 -10.88
CA LYS A 89 13.60 -8.18 -10.60
C LYS A 89 14.02 -9.57 -10.13
N ILE A 90 13.22 -10.22 -9.28
CA ILE A 90 13.45 -11.62 -8.87
C ILE A 90 13.31 -12.56 -10.07
N PHE A 91 12.29 -12.36 -10.91
CA PHE A 91 12.09 -13.15 -12.13
C PHE A 91 13.27 -13.06 -13.09
N ASN A 92 13.83 -11.86 -13.27
CA ASN A 92 15.01 -11.60 -14.10
C ASN A 92 16.35 -11.98 -13.43
N ASN A 93 16.32 -12.55 -12.21
CA ASN A 93 17.50 -12.88 -11.40
C ASN A 93 18.37 -11.66 -11.04
N GLU A 94 17.78 -10.47 -10.99
CA GLU A 94 18.41 -9.24 -10.48
C GLU A 94 18.24 -9.07 -8.97
N LEU A 95 17.37 -9.87 -8.35
CA LEU A 95 17.18 -10.02 -6.91
C LEU A 95 17.12 -11.51 -6.56
N PRO A 96 17.52 -11.91 -5.33
CA PRO A 96 17.48 -13.29 -4.90
C PRO A 96 16.04 -13.83 -4.86
N LYS A 97 15.86 -15.07 -5.31
CA LYS A 97 14.60 -15.79 -5.17
C LYS A 97 14.37 -16.18 -3.72
N THR A 98 13.12 -16.08 -3.28
CA THR A 98 12.68 -16.45 -1.93
C THR A 98 11.94 -17.79 -1.97
N ASP A 99 11.81 -18.48 -0.85
CA ASP A 99 10.99 -19.70 -0.78
C ASP A 99 9.53 -19.43 -1.18
N ARG A 100 9.01 -18.26 -0.77
CA ARG A 100 7.65 -17.82 -1.10
C ARG A 100 7.46 -17.50 -2.58
N TYR A 101 8.51 -17.04 -3.26
CA TYR A 101 8.49 -16.84 -4.71
C TYR A 101 8.24 -18.17 -5.43
N TYR A 102 8.89 -19.27 -5.01
CA TYR A 102 8.68 -20.58 -5.62
C TYR A 102 7.28 -21.16 -5.36
N GLU A 103 6.64 -20.77 -4.26
CA GLU A 103 5.26 -21.15 -3.93
C GLU A 103 4.20 -20.28 -4.64
N TYR A 104 4.62 -19.20 -5.31
CA TYR A 104 3.70 -18.22 -5.88
C TYR A 104 2.88 -18.80 -7.03
N ARG A 105 1.55 -18.64 -6.95
CA ARG A 105 0.62 -19.21 -7.93
C ARG A 105 0.29 -18.20 -9.02
N VAL A 106 0.49 -18.60 -10.27
CA VAL A 106 0.15 -17.80 -11.46
C VAL A 106 -0.95 -18.46 -12.29
N PRO A 107 -1.77 -17.67 -13.01
CA PRO A 107 -2.72 -18.19 -14.00
C PRO A 107 -2.05 -19.06 -15.07
N LEU A 108 -2.66 -20.20 -15.42
CA LEU A 108 -2.15 -21.13 -16.44
C LEU A 108 -1.87 -20.44 -17.80
N ARG A 109 -2.67 -19.43 -18.16
CA ARG A 109 -2.47 -18.62 -19.38
C ARG A 109 -1.06 -18.03 -19.50
N LEU A 110 -0.39 -17.74 -18.38
CA LEU A 110 0.99 -17.24 -18.41
C LEU A 110 1.95 -18.33 -18.92
N ILE A 111 1.73 -19.59 -18.57
CA ILE A 111 2.55 -20.70 -19.06
C ILE A 111 2.37 -20.85 -20.57
N GLU A 112 1.14 -20.75 -21.07
CA GLU A 112 0.87 -20.76 -22.51
C GLU A 112 1.57 -19.61 -23.22
N GLN A 113 1.46 -18.39 -22.67
CA GLN A 113 2.14 -17.21 -23.22
C GLN A 113 3.67 -17.37 -23.22
N ALA A 114 4.27 -17.95 -22.18
CA ALA A 114 5.70 -18.23 -22.12
C ALA A 114 6.18 -19.23 -23.18
N LEU A 115 5.31 -20.16 -23.60
CA LEU A 115 5.65 -21.16 -24.62
C LEU A 115 5.61 -20.59 -26.05
N TYR A 116 4.67 -19.68 -26.32
CA TYR A 116 4.40 -19.19 -27.68
C TYR A 116 4.91 -17.77 -27.96
N ASP A 117 5.21 -16.97 -26.93
CA ASP A 117 5.64 -15.57 -27.06
C ASP A 117 6.58 -15.17 -25.91
N GLN A 118 7.82 -15.67 -25.98
CA GLN A 118 8.84 -15.44 -24.97
C GLN A 118 9.28 -13.96 -24.89
N GLU A 119 9.32 -13.27 -26.04
CA GLU A 119 9.79 -11.87 -26.11
C GLU A 119 8.91 -10.93 -25.28
N ASN A 120 7.61 -11.20 -25.19
CA ASN A 120 6.66 -10.36 -24.46
C ASN A 120 6.29 -10.90 -23.07
N PHE A 121 6.95 -11.96 -22.61
CA PHE A 121 6.54 -12.66 -21.38
C PHE A 121 6.60 -11.78 -20.12
N GLU A 122 7.62 -10.92 -19.99
CA GLU A 122 7.74 -9.99 -18.85
C GLU A 122 6.53 -9.04 -18.77
N MET A 123 6.07 -8.53 -19.91
CA MET A 123 4.86 -7.69 -19.97
C MET A 123 3.62 -8.48 -19.53
N TYR A 124 3.47 -9.74 -19.98
CA TYR A 124 2.36 -10.60 -19.56
C TYR A 124 2.39 -10.89 -18.06
N LEU A 125 3.57 -11.21 -17.52
CA LEU A 125 3.78 -11.45 -16.10
C LEU A 125 3.42 -10.20 -15.29
N THR A 126 3.94 -9.03 -15.67
CA THR A 126 3.65 -7.74 -15.03
C THR A 126 2.14 -7.48 -14.98
N ASN A 127 1.45 -7.62 -16.11
CA ASN A 127 0.00 -7.43 -16.18
C ASN A 127 -0.78 -8.43 -15.32
N ALA A 128 -0.34 -9.69 -15.28
CA ALA A 128 -0.96 -10.71 -14.45
C ALA A 128 -0.78 -10.41 -12.96
N LEU A 129 0.41 -9.97 -12.52
CA LEU A 129 0.66 -9.59 -11.14
C LEU A 129 -0.23 -8.42 -10.71
N ILE A 130 -0.36 -7.40 -11.57
CA ILE A 130 -1.26 -6.26 -11.33
C ILE A 130 -2.70 -6.74 -11.22
N GLU A 131 -3.17 -7.59 -12.14
CA GLU A 131 -4.55 -8.09 -12.13
C GLU A 131 -4.84 -8.92 -10.87
N LEU A 132 -3.95 -9.86 -10.52
CA LEU A 132 -4.07 -10.71 -9.34
C LEU A 132 -4.17 -9.90 -8.05
N ASN A 133 -3.38 -8.83 -7.95
CA ASN A 133 -3.32 -8.01 -6.75
C ASN A 133 -4.31 -6.83 -6.76
N SER A 134 -4.97 -6.54 -7.88
CA SER A 134 -5.82 -5.34 -8.04
C SER A 134 -6.98 -5.19 -7.05
N ASN A 135 -7.44 -6.31 -6.46
CA ASN A 135 -8.51 -6.34 -5.46
C ASN A 135 -8.00 -6.58 -4.03
N LEU A 136 -6.69 -6.77 -3.86
CA LEU A 136 -6.06 -6.93 -2.55
C LEU A 136 -5.71 -5.56 -2.00
N THR A 137 -5.84 -5.40 -0.68
CA THR A 137 -5.28 -4.25 0.03
C THR A 137 -4.12 -4.73 0.88
N PHE A 138 -2.97 -4.07 0.75
CA PHE A 138 -1.76 -4.33 1.52
C PHE A 138 -1.64 -3.44 2.75
N MET A 139 -2.75 -2.88 3.23
CA MET A 139 -2.76 -2.02 4.42
C MET A 139 -2.72 -2.78 5.75
N ALA A 140 -3.19 -4.03 5.79
CA ALA A 140 -3.19 -4.83 7.01
C ALA A 140 -1.79 -5.39 7.29
N PRO A 141 -1.29 -5.37 8.54
CA PRO A 141 0.10 -5.72 8.84
C PRO A 141 0.53 -7.12 8.39
N ASN A 142 -0.36 -8.10 8.53
CA ASN A 142 -0.09 -9.47 8.08
C ASN A 142 0.04 -9.56 6.55
N ARG A 143 -0.74 -8.76 5.81
CA ARG A 143 -0.62 -8.67 4.34
C ARG A 143 0.69 -8.03 3.92
N ILE A 144 1.15 -7.02 4.64
CA ILE A 144 2.46 -6.41 4.43
C ILE A 144 3.57 -7.46 4.61
N LYS A 145 3.51 -8.24 5.70
CA LYS A 145 4.49 -9.32 5.96
C LYS A 145 4.47 -10.39 4.88
N GLU A 146 3.28 -10.87 4.50
CA GLU A 146 3.13 -11.85 3.41
C GLU A 146 3.75 -11.34 2.11
N LEU A 147 3.50 -10.07 1.76
CA LEU A 147 4.05 -9.41 0.59
C LEU A 147 5.58 -9.35 0.66
N LEU A 148 6.13 -8.82 1.76
CA LEU A 148 7.58 -8.69 1.94
C LEU A 148 8.28 -10.04 1.83
N ASN A 149 7.78 -11.08 2.50
CA ASN A 149 8.36 -12.41 2.44
C ASN A 149 8.42 -13.03 1.03
N ILE A 150 7.60 -12.55 0.09
CA ILE A 150 7.68 -12.95 -1.33
C ILE A 150 8.85 -12.24 -2.01
N ILE A 151 9.03 -10.96 -1.74
CA ILE A 151 9.95 -10.08 -2.48
C ILE A 151 11.31 -9.88 -1.81
N THR A 152 11.48 -10.37 -0.59
CA THR A 152 12.72 -10.21 0.17
C THR A 152 13.06 -11.50 0.96
N PRO A 153 14.35 -11.85 1.10
CA PRO A 153 14.78 -13.16 1.60
C PRO A 153 14.83 -13.29 3.13
N GLU A 154 14.93 -12.20 3.88
CA GLU A 154 15.03 -12.22 5.35
C GLU A 154 13.69 -11.86 6.01
N ASP A 155 13.68 -11.50 7.30
CA ASP A 155 12.49 -10.91 7.95
C ASP A 155 12.62 -9.38 7.97
N GLU A 156 12.51 -8.77 6.79
CA GLU A 156 12.71 -7.33 6.61
C GLU A 156 11.69 -6.48 7.37
N PHE A 157 10.52 -7.04 7.67
CA PHE A 157 9.56 -6.38 8.55
C PHE A 157 10.15 -6.19 9.95
N THR A 158 10.75 -7.24 10.52
CA THR A 158 11.39 -7.16 11.84
C THR A 158 12.61 -6.25 11.82
N ILE A 159 13.42 -6.29 10.76
CA ILE A 159 14.55 -5.37 10.58
C ILE A 159 14.08 -3.91 10.54
N ALA A 160 13.00 -3.62 9.80
CA ALA A 160 12.40 -2.29 9.76
C ALA A 160 11.89 -1.85 11.15
N GLU A 161 11.24 -2.75 11.90
CA GLU A 161 10.80 -2.50 13.28
C GLU A 161 11.98 -2.11 14.19
N GLU A 162 13.09 -2.85 14.12
CA GLU A 162 14.30 -2.55 14.90
C GLU A 162 14.89 -1.19 14.55
N MET A 163 14.94 -0.85 13.26
CA MET A 163 15.42 0.46 12.79
C MET A 163 14.53 1.60 13.28
N LEU A 164 13.21 1.43 13.27
CA LEU A 164 12.27 2.43 13.79
C LEU A 164 12.45 2.63 15.30
N LYS A 165 12.70 1.56 16.07
CA LYS A 165 13.01 1.64 17.51
C LYS A 165 14.32 2.37 17.74
N LYS A 166 15.37 2.02 16.99
CA LYS A 166 16.70 2.65 17.10
C LYS A 166 16.66 4.15 16.83
N LYS A 167 15.82 4.59 15.91
CA LYS A 167 15.59 6.00 15.60
C LYS A 167 14.68 6.72 16.59
N GLY A 168 14.08 6.01 17.54
CA GLY A 168 13.12 6.58 18.48
C GLY A 168 11.77 6.94 17.84
N ILE A 169 11.48 6.47 16.63
CA ILE A 169 10.18 6.69 15.97
C ILE A 169 9.09 5.90 16.71
N ILE A 170 9.38 4.67 17.10
CA ILE A 170 8.51 3.87 17.97
C ILE A 170 9.23 3.55 19.27
N LYS A 171 8.48 3.48 20.38
CA LYS A 171 9.05 3.15 21.68
C LYS A 171 9.59 1.71 21.69
N PRO A 172 10.69 1.41 22.42
CA PRO A 172 11.28 0.06 22.44
C PRO A 172 10.31 -1.09 22.79
N GLY A 173 9.34 -0.85 23.68
CA GLY A 173 8.32 -1.82 24.08
C GLY A 173 7.10 -1.94 23.16
N VAL A 174 6.98 -1.09 22.14
CA VAL A 174 5.87 -1.11 21.18
C VAL A 174 6.25 -2.02 20.02
N ARG A 175 5.36 -2.95 19.66
CA ARG A 175 5.54 -3.79 18.46
C ARG A 175 4.96 -3.08 17.25
N LEU A 176 5.74 -2.98 16.17
CA LEU A 176 5.32 -2.30 14.94
C LEU A 176 4.05 -2.94 14.37
N ILE A 177 3.98 -4.27 14.40
CA ILE A 177 2.79 -5.00 13.92
C ILE A 177 1.50 -4.56 14.62
N ARG A 178 1.54 -4.30 15.94
CA ARG A 178 0.35 -3.86 16.69
C ARG A 178 -0.01 -2.41 16.38
N LEU A 179 1.01 -1.57 16.22
CA LEU A 179 0.82 -0.16 15.88
C LEU A 179 0.24 0.00 14.46
N LEU A 180 0.74 -0.76 13.49
CA LEU A 180 0.17 -0.74 12.14
C LEU A 180 -1.27 -1.30 12.12
N ASP A 181 -1.58 -2.28 12.97
CA ASP A 181 -2.94 -2.83 13.12
C ASP A 181 -3.90 -1.77 13.68
N GLU A 182 -3.47 -1.04 14.70
CA GLU A 182 -4.22 0.08 15.28
C GLU A 182 -4.49 1.19 14.25
N ILE A 183 -3.49 1.58 13.46
CA ILE A 183 -3.66 2.57 12.38
C ILE A 183 -4.61 2.04 11.30
N TYR A 184 -4.51 0.76 10.95
CA TYR A 184 -5.38 0.12 9.97
C TYR A 184 -6.84 0.08 10.44
N ASP A 185 -7.08 -0.33 11.68
CA ASP A 185 -8.41 -0.34 12.29
C ASP A 185 -8.98 1.07 12.40
N ARG A 186 -8.16 2.04 12.81
CA ARG A 186 -8.54 3.45 12.84
C ARG A 186 -8.98 3.95 11.47
N ARG A 187 -8.22 3.63 10.42
CA ARG A 187 -8.58 3.94 9.03
C ARG A 187 -9.91 3.31 8.64
N ASN A 188 -10.12 2.03 8.96
CA ASN A 188 -11.34 1.31 8.62
C ASN A 188 -12.57 1.91 9.30
N LYS A 189 -12.46 2.32 10.57
CA LYS A 189 -13.53 3.04 11.27
C LYS A 189 -13.87 4.36 10.58
N ILE A 190 -12.87 5.14 10.21
CA ILE A 190 -13.09 6.41 9.49
C ILE A 190 -13.76 6.18 8.13
N ALA A 191 -13.24 5.25 7.34
CA ALA A 191 -13.68 5.03 5.96
C ALA A 191 -15.04 4.31 5.85
N HIS A 192 -15.38 3.43 6.79
CA HIS A 192 -16.57 2.57 6.68
C HIS A 192 -17.61 2.77 7.77
N GLN A 193 -17.24 3.36 8.92
CA GLN A 193 -18.10 3.50 10.10
C GLN A 193 -18.23 4.96 10.55
N THR A 194 -17.95 5.93 9.67
CA THR A 194 -17.96 7.38 9.95
C THR A 194 -17.15 7.80 11.18
N ASP A 195 -16.17 6.98 11.56
CA ASP A 195 -15.39 7.07 12.80
C ASP A 195 -16.20 6.99 14.11
N ILE A 196 -17.30 6.25 14.11
CA ILE A 196 -18.20 6.07 15.26
C ILE A 196 -18.17 4.60 15.71
N ASN A 197 -18.09 4.35 17.02
CA ASN A 197 -18.17 2.98 17.56
C ASN A 197 -19.63 2.51 17.61
N HIS A 198 -19.86 1.21 17.48
CA HIS A 198 -21.20 0.62 17.59
C HIS A 198 -21.80 0.92 18.97
N GLY A 199 -23.00 1.52 19.00
CA GLY A 199 -23.68 1.91 20.23
C GLY A 199 -23.26 3.28 20.78
N CYS A 200 -22.47 4.05 20.04
CA CYS A 200 -22.16 5.45 20.32
C CYS A 200 -22.76 6.35 19.24
N ASP A 201 -23.07 7.61 19.60
CA ASP A 201 -23.52 8.64 18.65
C ASP A 201 -22.40 9.63 18.28
N GLU A 202 -21.30 9.62 19.05
CA GLU A 202 -20.18 10.54 18.87
C GLU A 202 -19.02 9.90 18.09
N LYS A 203 -18.36 10.71 17.25
CA LYS A 203 -17.11 10.32 16.59
C LYS A 203 -16.02 10.12 17.63
N ASN A 204 -15.15 9.15 17.40
CA ASN A 204 -13.97 8.93 18.22
C ASN A 204 -13.06 10.17 18.25
N ILE A 205 -12.47 10.43 19.41
CA ILE A 205 -11.51 11.52 19.62
C ILE A 205 -10.32 11.36 18.67
N ILE A 206 -9.83 12.48 18.15
CA ILE A 206 -8.64 12.54 17.31
C ILE A 206 -7.82 13.77 17.70
N THR A 207 -6.50 13.63 17.71
CA THR A 207 -5.59 14.74 17.98
C THR A 207 -4.59 14.91 16.85
N LYS A 208 -4.13 16.15 16.63
CA LYS A 208 -3.09 16.41 15.63
C LYS A 208 -1.81 15.61 15.91
N GLN A 209 -1.40 15.55 17.17
CA GLN A 209 -0.20 14.81 17.58
C GLN A 209 -0.29 13.31 17.26
N GLU A 210 -1.44 12.69 17.48
CA GLU A 210 -1.68 11.28 17.12
C GLU A 210 -1.57 11.06 15.61
N VAL A 211 -2.19 11.93 14.80
CA VAL A 211 -2.15 11.82 13.34
C VAL A 211 -0.75 12.04 12.79
N GLU A 212 -0.03 13.04 13.29
CA GLU A 212 1.37 13.28 12.94
C GLU A 212 2.24 12.07 13.28
N TYR A 213 2.04 11.47 14.45
CA TYR A 213 2.72 10.25 14.85
C TYR A 213 2.44 9.08 13.90
N TYR A 214 1.18 8.84 13.52
CA TYR A 214 0.85 7.81 12.54
C TYR A 214 1.48 8.08 11.17
N VAL A 215 1.44 9.32 10.70
CA VAL A 215 2.06 9.70 9.43
C VAL A 215 3.57 9.46 9.45
N ASP A 216 4.24 9.84 10.54
CA ASP A 216 5.68 9.66 10.69
C ASP A 216 6.08 8.17 10.82
N VAL A 217 5.28 7.35 11.52
CA VAL A 217 5.49 5.90 11.60
C VAL A 217 5.40 5.27 10.21
N ILE A 218 4.33 5.55 9.45
CA ILE A 218 4.16 5.00 8.10
C ILE A 218 5.25 5.51 7.15
N HIS A 219 5.59 6.81 7.19
CA HIS A 219 6.66 7.37 6.39
C HIS A 219 7.98 6.66 6.67
N ASN A 220 8.40 6.57 7.93
CA ASN A 220 9.67 5.94 8.28
C ASN A 220 9.68 4.44 7.99
N PHE A 221 8.55 3.73 8.20
CA PHE A 221 8.44 2.33 7.83
C PHE A 221 8.72 2.11 6.34
N VAL A 222 8.05 2.87 5.47
CA VAL A 222 8.26 2.78 4.02
C VAL A 222 9.69 3.13 3.62
N GLU A 223 10.29 4.15 4.25
CA GLU A 223 11.69 4.52 4.00
C GLU A 223 12.68 3.40 4.38
N GLU A 224 12.45 2.70 5.49
CA GLU A 224 13.31 1.58 5.89
C GLU A 224 13.12 0.36 4.98
N VAL A 225 11.89 -0.01 4.67
CA VAL A 225 11.60 -1.09 3.69
C VAL A 225 12.27 -0.79 2.35
N PHE A 226 12.11 0.43 1.84
CA PHE A 226 12.71 0.83 0.57
C PHE A 226 14.25 0.76 0.61
N LYS A 227 14.88 1.22 1.69
CA LYS A 227 16.34 1.12 1.85
C LYS A 227 16.82 -0.33 1.84
N ILE A 228 16.11 -1.22 2.53
CA ILE A 228 16.47 -2.64 2.57
C ILE A 228 16.42 -3.23 1.16
N ILE A 229 15.34 -3.00 0.41
CA ILE A 229 15.19 -3.45 -0.98
C ILE A 229 16.33 -2.94 -1.88
N ILE A 230 16.68 -1.65 -1.78
CA ILE A 230 17.78 -1.06 -2.59
C ILE A 230 19.17 -1.55 -2.14
N GLN A 231 19.34 -1.98 -0.89
CA GLN A 231 20.61 -2.59 -0.47
C GLN A 231 20.78 -3.99 -1.04
N GLN A 232 19.68 -4.73 -1.24
CA GLN A 232 19.71 -6.05 -1.87
C GLN A 232 20.20 -5.95 -3.31
N THR A 233 19.68 -5.00 -4.10
CA THR A 233 20.12 -4.79 -5.50
C THR A 233 21.60 -4.42 -5.65
N ARG A 234 22.27 -3.97 -4.59
CA ARG A 234 23.70 -3.59 -4.60
C ARG A 234 24.64 -4.70 -4.15
N LYS A 235 24.14 -5.71 -3.43
CA LYS A 235 24.98 -6.78 -2.87
C LYS A 235 25.42 -7.81 -3.91
N ASP A 236 24.71 -7.89 -5.05
CA ASP A 236 24.98 -8.89 -6.11
C ASP A 236 26.11 -8.47 -7.09
N PHE A 237 26.83 -7.38 -6.81
CA PHE A 237 28.02 -6.94 -7.57
C PHE A 237 29.35 -7.15 -6.82
N LYS A 238 29.41 -8.10 -5.87
CA LYS A 238 30.64 -8.47 -5.17
C LYS A 238 30.94 -9.96 -5.26
#